data_AF-A0A8C4SKE1-F1
#
_entry.id   AF-A0A8C4SKE1-F1
#
_cell.length_a   1.000
_cell.length_b   1.000
_cell.length_c   1.000
_cell.angle_alpha   90.00
_cell.angle_beta   90.00
_cell.angle_gamma   90.00
#
_symmetry.space_group_name_H-M   'P 1'
#
loop_
_entity.id
_entity.type
_entity.pdbx_description
1 polymer ?
#
loop_
_entity_poly.entity_id
_entity_poly.type
_entity_poly.pdbx_seq_one_letter_code
_entity_poly.pdbx_strand_id
1 'polypeptide(L)'
;CPLDSLFPLSFLVGPPQNLQIIDHGHLGELHIQWQAPIFFKTEDECLLWYGLQYYSPDQKRWKRVTTKLLKFIVHFNLEKEVKAKVQSILTGKCINGTELRSVWVETALHPSLQGNVDSKIRNMSCFYYNRERLECRWQKGNKVPSHGYNYYLHKKMDHALECSNYIKSDGYNIGCNFAGAYLIEFTDLNICVNGSSSHGNMRAAYFTYELQNIGKEDLILFFCLFLIHLEWSVASFKIPHHCLEYEAIFTDETKISLFNLRQWNSLCFRIRSKINMYCADNNIWSDWSPWNCMLKKGPDKFLPVLPLKVFIYIRFTFSLTVICKIHSWECVSKT
;
A
#
# COMPACT_ATOMS: atom_id res chain seq x y z
N CYS A 1 -48.71 22.65 52.76
CA CYS A 1 -47.46 22.02 52.30
C CYS A 1 -47.52 21.89 50.78
N PRO A 2 -46.79 22.71 50.01
CA PRO A 2 -46.67 22.48 48.58
C PRO A 2 -45.56 21.45 48.33
N LEU A 3 -45.87 20.45 47.49
CA LEU A 3 -44.90 19.53 46.93
C LEU A 3 -44.32 20.18 45.67
N ASP A 4 -43.37 21.09 45.87
CA ASP A 4 -42.39 21.43 44.84
C ASP A 4 -41.42 20.25 44.70
N SER A 5 -41.54 19.51 43.60
CA SER A 5 -40.45 18.68 43.08
C SER A 5 -40.50 18.69 41.56
N LEU A 6 -40.25 19.88 41.00
CA LEU A 6 -39.69 19.97 39.66
C LEU A 6 -38.33 19.29 39.72
N PHE A 7 -38.25 18.08 39.17
CA PHE A 7 -36.99 17.44 38.80
C PHE A 7 -36.14 18.47 38.05
N PRO A 8 -34.88 18.73 38.45
CA PRO A 8 -34.01 19.57 37.66
C PRO A 8 -33.84 18.88 36.31
N LEU A 9 -34.04 19.61 35.21
CA LEU A 9 -33.68 19.17 33.86
C LEU A 9 -32.19 18.78 33.89
N SER A 10 -31.92 17.51 34.13
CA SER A 10 -30.60 16.91 34.03
C SER A 10 -30.09 17.23 32.63
N PHE A 11 -28.94 17.89 32.53
CA PHE A 11 -28.27 18.16 31.27
C PHE A 11 -28.30 16.90 30.39
N LEU A 12 -29.13 16.91 29.35
CA LEU A 12 -29.24 15.80 28.41
C LEU A 12 -28.55 16.27 27.13
N VAL A 13 -27.43 15.64 26.79
CA VAL A 13 -26.82 15.90 25.48
C VAL A 13 -27.63 15.15 24.42
N GLY A 14 -28.19 15.91 23.47
CA GLY A 14 -28.97 15.34 22.37
C GLY A 14 -28.10 14.49 21.42
N PRO A 15 -28.68 13.51 20.71
CA PRO A 15 -27.98 12.77 19.68
C PRO A 15 -27.72 13.62 18.42
N PRO A 16 -26.64 13.35 17.67
CA PRO A 16 -26.39 14.00 16.38
C PRO A 16 -27.55 13.76 15.40
N GLN A 17 -27.78 14.70 14.50
CA GLN A 17 -28.91 14.64 13.57
C GLN A 17 -28.48 14.26 12.16
N ASN A 18 -29.44 13.75 11.37
CA ASN A 18 -29.26 13.49 9.94
C ASN A 18 -27.96 12.73 9.60
N LEU A 19 -27.68 11.64 10.32
CA LEU A 19 -26.54 10.78 10.05
C LEU A 19 -26.72 10.09 8.70
N GLN A 20 -25.78 10.31 7.78
CA GLN A 20 -25.79 9.76 6.44
C GLN A 20 -24.42 9.21 6.05
N ILE A 21 -24.44 8.19 5.19
CA ILE A 21 -23.27 7.66 4.49
C ILE A 21 -23.47 7.95 3.01
N ILE A 22 -22.58 8.73 2.41
CA ILE A 22 -22.70 9.17 1.02
C ILE A 22 -21.57 8.56 0.20
N ASP A 23 -21.95 7.94 -0.92
CA ASP A 23 -21.04 7.47 -1.96
C ASP A 23 -21.01 8.49 -3.11
N HIS A 24 -19.84 9.05 -3.36
CA HIS A 24 -19.60 9.98 -4.47
C HIS A 24 -19.10 9.28 -5.75
N GLY A 25 -19.04 7.95 -5.76
CA GLY A 25 -18.50 7.17 -6.88
C GLY A 25 -16.98 6.97 -6.84
N HIS A 26 -16.34 7.28 -5.72
CA HIS A 26 -14.88 7.20 -5.53
C HIS A 26 -14.43 5.79 -5.09
N LEU A 27 -14.95 4.77 -5.75
CA LEU A 27 -14.55 3.35 -5.60
C LEU A 27 -14.51 2.85 -4.13
N GLY A 28 -15.39 3.37 -3.27
CA GLY A 28 -15.46 2.97 -1.86
C GLY A 28 -15.00 4.02 -0.86
N GLU A 29 -14.49 5.18 -1.29
CA GLU A 29 -14.35 6.34 -0.40
C GLU A 29 -15.74 6.90 -0.06
N LEU A 30 -16.20 6.69 1.17
CA LEU A 30 -17.52 7.12 1.63
C LEU A 30 -17.40 8.27 2.63
N HIS A 31 -18.33 9.21 2.53
CA HIS A 31 -18.47 10.32 3.46
C HIS A 31 -19.51 9.98 4.51
N ILE A 32 -19.08 9.84 5.76
CA ILE A 32 -19.96 9.74 6.92
C ILE A 32 -20.16 11.15 7.46
N GLN A 33 -21.39 11.65 7.43
CA GLN A 33 -21.70 13.02 7.84
C GLN A 33 -22.94 13.08 8.73
N TRP A 34 -22.96 14.07 9.62
CA TRP A 34 -24.07 14.33 10.52
C TRP A 34 -24.17 15.82 10.82
N GLN A 35 -25.28 16.23 11.42
CA GLN A 35 -25.53 17.57 11.92
C GLN A 35 -25.41 17.59 13.45
N ALA A 36 -25.09 18.76 13.99
CA ALA A 36 -25.02 18.94 15.43
C ALA A 36 -26.38 18.61 16.08
N PRO A 37 -26.38 18.08 17.32
CA PRO A 37 -27.62 17.87 18.06
C PRO A 37 -28.40 19.17 18.23
N ILE A 38 -29.73 19.06 18.35
CA ILE A 38 -30.55 20.20 18.79
C ILE A 38 -30.26 20.42 20.28
N PHE A 39 -29.49 21.46 20.61
CA PHE A 39 -29.33 21.97 21.96
C PHE A 39 -29.11 23.50 21.91
N PHE A 40 -29.55 24.18 22.96
CA PHE A 40 -29.35 25.62 23.13
C PHE A 40 -27.98 25.89 23.76
N LYS A 41 -27.25 26.85 23.16
CA LYS A 41 -26.01 27.51 23.62
C LYS A 41 -25.26 26.77 24.74
N THR A 42 -24.20 26.07 24.37
CA THR A 42 -23.11 25.80 25.30
C THR A 42 -22.47 27.13 25.69
N GLU A 43 -22.49 27.45 26.98
CA GLU A 43 -21.56 28.43 27.57
C GLU A 43 -20.13 28.12 27.11
N ASP A 44 -19.26 29.12 27.08
CA ASP A 44 -17.86 29.00 26.62
C ASP A 44 -17.04 27.92 27.38
N GLU A 45 -17.60 27.33 28.43
CA GLU A 45 -16.97 26.29 29.27
C GLU A 45 -17.33 24.83 28.91
N CYS A 46 -18.16 24.59 27.87
CA CYS A 46 -18.45 23.24 27.38
C CYS A 46 -17.76 22.93 26.04
N LEU A 47 -17.29 21.69 25.89
CA LEU A 47 -16.76 21.15 24.65
C LEU A 47 -17.61 19.97 24.18
N LEU A 48 -18.19 20.12 22.98
CA LEU A 48 -18.91 19.06 22.28
C LEU A 48 -17.96 18.30 21.34
N TRP A 49 -17.99 16.98 21.46
CA TRP A 49 -17.28 16.02 20.63
C TRP A 49 -18.26 14.99 20.08
N TYR A 50 -17.81 14.25 19.07
CA TYR A 50 -18.54 13.17 18.46
C TYR A 50 -17.73 11.87 18.56
N GLY A 51 -18.35 10.85 19.14
CA GLY A 51 -17.83 9.49 19.11
C GLY A 51 -18.40 8.76 17.90
N LEU A 52 -17.60 8.62 16.84
CA LEU A 52 -17.94 7.85 15.66
C LEU A 52 -17.45 6.40 15.82
N GLN A 53 -18.30 5.45 15.48
CA GLN A 53 -17.92 4.07 15.25
C GLN A 53 -18.38 3.62 13.87
N TYR A 54 -17.51 2.94 13.14
CA TYR A 54 -17.86 2.32 11.88
C TYR A 54 -17.34 0.89 11.83
N TYR A 55 -18.14 0.00 11.22
CA TYR A 55 -17.80 -1.41 11.16
C TYR A 55 -16.83 -1.66 10.00
N SER A 56 -15.67 -2.26 10.29
CA SER A 56 -14.74 -2.74 9.27
C SER A 56 -14.99 -4.22 9.05
N PRO A 57 -15.58 -4.63 7.91
CA PRO A 57 -15.87 -6.04 7.67
C PRO A 57 -14.62 -6.90 7.50
N ASP A 58 -13.51 -6.30 7.08
CA ASP A 58 -12.25 -7.02 6.82
C ASP A 58 -11.54 -7.38 8.13
N GLN A 59 -11.57 -6.45 9.10
CA GLN A 59 -11.03 -6.68 10.45
C GLN A 59 -12.09 -7.27 11.41
N LYS A 60 -13.33 -7.48 10.93
CA LYS A 60 -14.49 -7.95 11.70
C LYS A 60 -14.71 -7.20 13.02
N ARG A 61 -14.39 -5.90 13.07
CA ARG A 61 -14.46 -5.08 14.30
C ARG A 61 -14.95 -3.67 14.03
N TRP A 62 -15.46 -3.03 15.06
CA TRP A 62 -15.78 -1.61 15.06
C TRP A 62 -14.50 -0.79 15.25
N LYS A 63 -14.22 0.13 14.33
CA LYS A 63 -13.21 1.18 14.50
C LYS A 63 -13.87 2.38 15.18
N ARG A 64 -13.14 3.04 16.08
CA ARG A 64 -13.64 4.18 16.88
C ARG A 64 -12.81 5.42 16.61
N VAL A 65 -13.48 6.55 16.46
CA VAL A 65 -12.86 7.87 16.27
C VAL A 65 -13.60 8.88 17.13
N THR A 66 -12.85 9.76 17.81
CA THR A 66 -13.41 10.91 18.51
C THR A 66 -13.01 12.17 17.74
N THR A 67 -13.96 13.02 17.39
CA THR A 67 -13.70 14.22 16.57
C THR A 67 -14.64 15.37 16.92
N LYS A 68 -14.24 16.61 16.62
CA LYS A 68 -15.14 17.78 16.62
C LYS A 68 -15.80 18.03 15.27
N LEU A 69 -15.29 17.37 14.23
CA LEU A 69 -15.79 17.52 12.87
C LEU A 69 -17.16 16.85 12.73
N LEU A 70 -17.94 17.35 11.77
CA LEU A 70 -19.27 16.83 11.41
C LEU A 70 -19.23 15.88 10.20
N LYS A 71 -18.02 15.61 9.70
CA LYS A 71 -17.75 14.76 8.53
C LYS A 71 -16.51 13.91 8.80
N PHE A 72 -16.56 12.66 8.36
CA PHE A 72 -15.44 11.74 8.38
C PHE A 72 -15.40 10.94 7.08
N ILE A 73 -14.21 10.81 6.49
CA ILE A 73 -14.01 10.12 5.20
C ILE A 73 -13.28 8.81 5.48
N VAL A 74 -13.85 7.71 4.99
CA VAL A 74 -13.32 6.35 5.19
C VAL A 74 -13.54 5.53 3.93
N HIS A 75 -12.57 4.67 3.63
CA HIS A 75 -12.69 3.67 2.58
C HIS A 75 -13.39 2.41 3.07
N PHE A 76 -14.32 1.91 2.26
CA PHE A 76 -15.03 0.66 2.48
C PHE A 76 -14.99 -0.22 1.24
N ASN A 77 -14.91 -1.53 1.47
CA ASN A 77 -15.20 -2.51 0.43
C ASN A 77 -16.72 -2.52 0.16
N LEU A 78 -17.12 -1.97 -1.00
CA LEU A 78 -18.52 -1.85 -1.42
C LEU A 78 -19.19 -3.19 -1.79
N GLU A 79 -18.50 -4.33 -1.64
CA GLU A 79 -19.14 -5.64 -1.73
C GLU A 79 -19.93 -6.01 -0.48
N LYS A 80 -19.70 -5.30 0.63
CA LYS A 80 -20.31 -5.59 1.92
C LYS A 80 -21.15 -4.40 2.37
N GLU A 81 -22.09 -4.67 3.26
CA GLU A 81 -22.86 -3.63 3.93
C GLU A 81 -21.93 -2.73 4.76
N VAL A 82 -22.14 -1.42 4.66
CA VAL A 82 -21.38 -0.42 5.41
C VAL A 82 -22.25 0.08 6.56
N LYS A 83 -21.72 0.02 7.80
CA LYS A 83 -22.42 0.46 9.00
C LYS A 83 -21.64 1.53 9.73
N ALA A 84 -22.33 2.57 10.16
CA ALA A 84 -21.78 3.61 11.00
C ALA A 84 -22.77 4.02 12.08
N LYS A 85 -22.22 4.45 13.21
CA LYS A 85 -22.98 5.05 14.30
C LYS A 85 -22.21 6.16 14.96
N VAL A 86 -22.94 7.17 15.40
CA VAL A 86 -22.36 8.35 16.06
C VAL A 86 -23.14 8.70 17.31
N GLN A 87 -22.43 9.19 18.31
CA GLN A 87 -23.04 9.80 19.50
C GLN A 87 -22.34 11.12 19.81
N SER A 88 -23.07 12.00 20.49
CA SER A 88 -22.52 13.21 21.08
C SER A 88 -21.81 12.88 22.39
N ILE A 89 -20.73 13.59 22.66
CA ILE A 89 -19.94 13.50 23.89
C ILE A 89 -19.72 14.94 24.37
N LEU A 90 -20.36 15.31 25.47
CA LEU A 90 -20.19 16.62 26.09
C LEU A 90 -19.21 16.49 27.25
N THR A 91 -18.22 17.38 27.30
CA THR A 91 -17.19 17.47 28.34
C THR A 91 -17.03 18.93 28.75
N GLY A 92 -16.67 19.23 29.99
CA GLY A 92 -16.37 20.61 30.40
C GLY A 92 -16.87 20.97 31.79
N LYS A 93 -16.65 22.21 32.20
CA LYS A 93 -17.01 22.69 33.54
C LYS A 93 -18.51 22.84 33.72
N CYS A 94 -19.25 23.10 32.65
CA CYS A 94 -20.71 23.18 32.65
C CYS A 94 -21.42 21.88 33.11
N ILE A 95 -20.69 20.76 33.12
CA ILE A 95 -21.16 19.48 33.66
C ILE A 95 -20.26 19.01 34.80
N ASN A 96 -19.70 19.96 35.55
CA ASN A 96 -18.82 19.72 36.70
C ASN A 96 -17.62 18.80 36.37
N GLY A 97 -17.09 18.89 35.15
CA GLY A 97 -15.97 18.06 34.69
C GLY A 97 -16.30 16.60 34.41
N THR A 98 -17.58 16.20 34.46
CA THR A 98 -18.02 14.86 34.04
C THR A 98 -18.06 14.72 32.52
N GLU A 99 -18.39 13.54 32.02
CA GLU A 99 -18.62 13.28 30.60
C GLU A 99 -20.05 12.80 30.39
N LEU A 100 -20.82 13.51 29.56
CA LEU A 100 -22.17 13.10 29.17
C LEU A 100 -22.16 12.55 27.74
N ARG A 101 -22.93 11.49 27.54
CA ARG A 101 -23.03 10.80 26.25
C ARG A 101 -24.48 10.73 25.82
N SER A 102 -24.75 11.02 24.55
CA SER A 102 -26.08 10.81 24.00
C SER A 102 -26.29 9.32 23.67
N VAL A 103 -27.53 8.98 23.31
CA VAL A 103 -27.81 7.72 22.62
C VAL A 103 -27.10 7.68 21.27
N TRP A 104 -26.80 6.47 20.80
CA TRP A 104 -26.25 6.23 19.47
C TRP A 104 -27.32 6.48 18.39
N VAL A 105 -26.91 7.14 17.32
CA VAL A 105 -27.64 7.17 16.06
C VAL A 105 -26.88 6.29 15.09
N GLU A 106 -27.58 5.38 14.44
CA GLU A 106 -26.98 4.38 13.55
C GLU A 106 -27.55 4.52 12.14
N THR A 107 -26.74 4.19 11.14
CA THR A 107 -27.17 4.12 9.74
C THR A 107 -26.38 3.03 9.02
N ALA A 108 -26.95 2.53 7.93
CA ALA A 108 -26.32 1.54 7.08
C ALA A 108 -26.51 1.91 5.60
N LEU A 109 -25.47 1.66 4.81
CA LEU A 109 -25.50 1.74 3.36
C LEU A 109 -25.37 0.33 2.80
N HIS A 110 -26.31 -0.05 1.94
CA HIS A 110 -26.22 -1.25 1.11
C HIS A 110 -25.83 -0.84 -0.31
N PRO A 111 -24.58 -1.07 -0.73
CA PRO A 111 -24.14 -0.71 -2.07
C PRO A 111 -24.99 -1.40 -3.15
N SER A 112 -25.49 -0.64 -4.11
CA SER A 112 -26.27 -1.17 -5.22
C SER A 112 -25.36 -1.85 -6.24
N LEU A 113 -25.11 -3.14 -6.05
CA LEU A 113 -24.33 -3.94 -6.99
C LEU A 113 -25.22 -4.40 -8.15
N GLN A 114 -25.11 -3.71 -9.29
CA GLN A 114 -25.80 -4.09 -10.53
C GLN A 114 -25.07 -5.23 -11.26
N GLY A 115 -25.74 -5.83 -12.24
CA GLY A 115 -25.15 -6.84 -13.12
C GLY A 115 -25.25 -8.29 -12.62
N ASN A 116 -25.07 -9.23 -13.55
CA ASN A 116 -25.22 -10.66 -13.30
C ASN A 116 -24.11 -11.18 -12.37
N VAL A 117 -24.47 -11.85 -11.28
CA VAL A 117 -23.49 -12.37 -10.30
C VAL A 117 -22.46 -13.31 -10.94
N ASP A 118 -22.87 -14.12 -11.93
CA ASP A 118 -21.98 -15.05 -12.65
C ASP A 118 -20.93 -14.36 -13.53
N SER A 119 -21.12 -13.05 -13.78
CA SER A 119 -20.18 -12.23 -14.55
C SER A 119 -19.11 -11.58 -13.67
N LYS A 120 -19.21 -11.69 -12.33
CA LYS A 120 -18.18 -11.14 -11.43
C LYS A 120 -16.84 -11.82 -11.69
N ILE A 121 -15.76 -11.03 -11.71
CA ILE A 121 -14.40 -11.59 -11.76
C ILE A 121 -14.09 -12.41 -10.50
N ARG A 122 -13.11 -13.31 -10.62
CA ARG A 122 -12.68 -14.20 -9.54
C ARG A 122 -11.18 -14.13 -9.34
N ASN A 123 -10.70 -14.52 -8.16
CA ASN A 123 -9.28 -14.71 -7.86
C ASN A 123 -8.40 -13.51 -8.24
N MET A 124 -8.82 -12.32 -7.79
CA MET A 124 -8.01 -11.10 -7.92
C MET A 124 -6.73 -11.23 -7.09
N SER A 125 -5.59 -10.98 -7.72
CA SER A 125 -4.26 -11.00 -7.10
C SER A 125 -3.45 -9.83 -7.60
N CYS A 126 -2.88 -9.04 -6.70
CA CYS A 126 -2.05 -7.89 -7.01
C CYS A 126 -0.68 -8.01 -6.35
N PHE A 127 0.38 -7.64 -7.07
CA PHE A 127 1.75 -7.60 -6.56
C PHE A 127 2.42 -6.27 -6.94
N TYR A 128 3.06 -5.63 -5.97
CA TYR A 128 3.81 -4.40 -6.17
C TYR A 128 5.30 -4.71 -6.30
N TYR A 129 5.71 -4.96 -7.54
CA TYR A 129 7.07 -5.39 -7.86
C TYR A 129 8.08 -4.25 -7.65
N ASN A 130 9.12 -4.54 -6.88
CA ASN A 130 10.30 -3.66 -6.68
C ASN A 130 9.98 -2.24 -6.20
N ARG A 131 8.78 -2.01 -5.66
CA ARG A 131 8.21 -0.67 -5.36
C ARG A 131 8.15 0.27 -6.56
N GLU A 132 7.84 -0.28 -7.72
CA GLU A 132 7.78 0.47 -8.98
C GLU A 132 6.59 0.11 -9.84
N ARG A 133 6.22 -1.16 -9.85
CA ARG A 133 5.26 -1.68 -10.82
C ARG A 133 4.22 -2.53 -10.11
N LEU A 134 3.01 -1.99 -10.01
CA LEU A 134 1.85 -2.77 -9.58
C LEU A 134 1.33 -3.57 -10.78
N GLU A 135 1.13 -4.87 -10.56
CA GLU A 135 0.45 -5.74 -11.51
C GLU A 135 -0.69 -6.45 -10.79
N CYS A 136 -1.89 -6.36 -11.33
CA CYS A 136 -3.07 -7.09 -10.85
C CYS A 136 -3.53 -8.06 -11.93
N ARG A 137 -3.91 -9.27 -11.52
CA ARG A 137 -4.48 -10.31 -12.38
C ARG A 137 -5.75 -10.87 -11.76
N TRP A 138 -6.67 -11.27 -12.62
CA TRP A 138 -7.93 -11.89 -12.21
C TRP A 138 -8.37 -12.95 -13.24
N GLN A 139 -9.24 -13.83 -12.79
CA GLN A 139 -9.92 -14.80 -13.64
C GLN A 139 -11.29 -14.25 -14.07
N LYS A 140 -11.69 -14.58 -15.30
CA LYS A 140 -13.03 -14.27 -15.77
C LYS A 140 -14.09 -15.01 -14.95
N GLY A 141 -15.20 -14.33 -14.67
CA GLY A 141 -16.47 -14.96 -14.32
C GLY A 141 -17.00 -15.83 -15.46
N ASN A 142 -17.96 -16.69 -15.14
CA ASN A 142 -18.47 -17.71 -16.06
C ASN A 142 -19.25 -17.11 -17.23
N LYS A 143 -19.83 -15.91 -17.05
CA LYS A 143 -20.60 -15.18 -18.08
C LYS A 143 -20.01 -13.79 -18.37
N VAL A 144 -18.69 -13.64 -18.21
CA VAL A 144 -18.02 -12.36 -18.47
C VAL A 144 -18.11 -11.98 -19.95
N PRO A 145 -18.60 -10.78 -20.28
CA PRO A 145 -18.53 -10.27 -21.64
C PRO A 145 -17.09 -9.96 -22.09
N SER A 146 -16.87 -9.76 -23.39
CA SER A 146 -15.54 -9.55 -23.99
C SER A 146 -14.73 -8.36 -23.45
N HIS A 147 -15.36 -7.40 -22.75
CA HIS A 147 -14.69 -6.18 -22.28
C HIS A 147 -15.01 -5.92 -20.80
N GLY A 148 -14.03 -6.16 -19.93
CA GLY A 148 -14.02 -5.69 -18.53
C GLY A 148 -13.10 -4.48 -18.39
N TYR A 149 -13.53 -3.47 -17.66
CA TYR A 149 -12.77 -2.26 -17.37
C TYR A 149 -12.26 -2.30 -15.92
N ASN A 150 -11.00 -1.92 -15.72
CA ASN A 150 -10.37 -1.82 -14.41
C ASN A 150 -10.12 -0.35 -14.09
N TYR A 151 -10.69 0.11 -12.98
CA TYR A 151 -10.53 1.46 -12.44
C TYR A 151 -9.80 1.41 -11.10
N TYR A 152 -8.96 2.42 -10.85
CA TYR A 152 -8.23 2.55 -9.60
C TYR A 152 -8.29 3.99 -9.08
N LEU A 153 -8.20 4.11 -7.75
CA LEU A 153 -8.19 5.39 -7.05
C LEU A 153 -7.34 5.28 -5.79
N HIS A 154 -6.47 6.26 -5.55
CA HIS A 154 -5.79 6.44 -4.27
C HIS A 154 -6.01 7.85 -3.71
N LYS A 155 -5.66 8.06 -2.45
CA LYS A 155 -5.95 9.26 -1.66
C LYS A 155 -5.59 10.63 -2.27
N LYS A 156 -4.67 10.71 -3.25
CA LYS A 156 -4.24 11.99 -3.88
C LYS A 156 -4.83 12.19 -5.28
N MET A 157 -5.76 11.36 -5.69
CA MET A 157 -6.47 11.49 -6.97
C MET A 157 -7.84 12.12 -6.72
N ASP A 158 -8.23 13.06 -7.57
CA ASP A 158 -9.55 13.70 -7.50
C ASP A 158 -10.66 12.80 -8.08
N HIS A 159 -10.32 11.86 -8.95
CA HIS A 159 -11.25 10.94 -9.60
C HIS A 159 -10.55 9.62 -9.94
N ALA A 160 -11.35 8.56 -10.12
CA ALA A 160 -10.83 7.25 -10.47
C ALA A 160 -10.28 7.25 -11.91
N LEU A 161 -9.13 6.61 -12.11
CA LEU A 161 -8.51 6.44 -13.41
C LEU A 161 -8.71 5.02 -13.92
N GLU A 162 -8.88 4.88 -15.23
CA GLU A 162 -8.89 3.57 -15.87
C GLU A 162 -7.45 3.06 -16.09
N CYS A 163 -7.28 1.75 -16.00
CA CYS A 163 -6.06 1.09 -16.42
C CYS A 163 -5.71 1.39 -17.89
N SER A 164 -4.51 1.90 -18.13
CA SER A 164 -4.02 2.20 -19.49
C SER A 164 -3.35 1.00 -20.18
N ASN A 165 -2.89 0.01 -19.41
CA ASN A 165 -2.12 -1.13 -19.93
C ASN A 165 -2.68 -2.46 -19.43
N TYR A 166 -3.69 -2.96 -20.14
CA TYR A 166 -4.35 -4.23 -19.81
C TYR A 166 -3.51 -5.44 -20.21
N ILE A 167 -3.53 -6.45 -19.34
CA ILE A 167 -3.05 -7.80 -19.63
C ILE A 167 -4.20 -8.58 -20.24
N LYS A 168 -4.00 -9.13 -21.43
CA LYS A 168 -5.04 -9.83 -22.18
C LYS A 168 -4.73 -11.31 -22.37
N SER A 169 -5.76 -12.14 -22.35
CA SER A 169 -5.73 -13.55 -22.77
C SER A 169 -6.99 -13.84 -23.57
N ASP A 170 -6.85 -14.45 -24.74
CA ASP A 170 -7.96 -14.79 -25.65
C ASP A 170 -8.88 -13.59 -25.97
N GLY A 171 -8.30 -12.38 -26.03
CA GLY A 171 -9.03 -11.13 -26.27
C GLY A 171 -9.70 -10.50 -25.05
N TYR A 172 -9.67 -11.16 -23.88
CA TYR A 172 -10.26 -10.66 -22.63
C TYR A 172 -9.22 -9.98 -21.74
N ASN A 173 -9.61 -8.89 -21.08
CA ASN A 173 -8.82 -8.27 -20.03
C ASN A 173 -8.82 -9.18 -18.79
N ILE A 174 -7.64 -9.71 -18.44
CA ILE A 174 -7.41 -10.60 -17.29
C ILE A 174 -6.44 -9.99 -16.27
N GLY A 175 -6.06 -8.73 -16.48
CA GLY A 175 -5.14 -8.03 -15.60
C GLY A 175 -4.91 -6.58 -16.01
N CYS A 176 -4.22 -5.86 -15.15
CA CYS A 176 -3.74 -4.50 -15.39
C CYS A 176 -2.28 -4.39 -14.93
N ASN A 177 -1.47 -3.75 -15.75
CA ASN A 177 -0.12 -3.32 -15.39
C ASN A 177 -0.13 -1.80 -15.20
N PHE A 178 0.08 -1.34 -13.97
CA PHE A 178 0.06 0.08 -13.61
C PHE A 178 1.43 0.74 -13.80
N ALA A 179 2.20 0.29 -14.80
CA ALA A 179 3.50 0.86 -15.10
C ALA A 179 3.39 2.37 -15.36
N GLY A 180 4.18 3.16 -14.63
CA GLY A 180 4.17 4.62 -14.72
C GLY A 180 3.01 5.32 -13.99
N ALA A 181 2.10 4.58 -13.35
CA ALA A 181 1.10 5.18 -12.49
C ALA A 181 1.76 5.77 -11.25
N TYR A 182 1.29 6.95 -10.82
CA TYR A 182 1.65 7.48 -9.51
C TYR A 182 0.91 6.66 -8.44
N LEU A 183 1.68 6.03 -7.56
CA LEU A 183 1.22 5.11 -6.54
C LEU A 183 1.80 5.51 -5.19
N ILE A 184 1.04 5.31 -4.11
CA ILE A 184 1.40 5.77 -2.76
C ILE A 184 1.30 4.62 -1.77
N GLU A 185 2.40 4.34 -1.07
CA GLU A 185 2.46 3.36 0.01
C GLU A 185 1.88 3.90 1.32
N PHE A 186 1.51 3.02 2.24
CA PHE A 186 0.90 3.34 3.54
C PHE A 186 -0.42 4.10 3.44
N THR A 187 -1.10 3.95 2.31
CA THR A 187 -2.45 4.46 2.07
C THR A 187 -3.28 3.44 1.30
N ASP A 188 -4.59 3.48 1.48
CA ASP A 188 -5.52 2.65 0.73
C ASP A 188 -5.44 2.96 -0.78
N LEU A 189 -5.25 1.89 -1.57
CA LEU A 189 -5.45 1.85 -3.00
C LEU A 189 -6.73 1.06 -3.28
N ASN A 190 -7.73 1.72 -3.85
CA ASN A 190 -9.00 1.10 -4.22
C ASN A 190 -8.99 0.72 -5.69
N ILE A 191 -9.43 -0.50 -5.97
CA ILE A 191 -9.52 -1.05 -7.33
C ILE A 191 -10.94 -1.57 -7.52
N CYS A 192 -11.56 -1.15 -8.62
CA CYS A 192 -12.85 -1.64 -9.08
C CYS A 192 -12.68 -2.28 -10.45
N VAL A 193 -13.19 -3.49 -10.61
CA VAL A 193 -13.31 -4.12 -11.93
C VAL A 193 -14.77 -4.25 -12.26
N ASN A 194 -15.20 -3.56 -13.30
CA ASN A 194 -16.56 -3.62 -13.83
C ASN A 194 -16.51 -3.94 -15.33
N GLY A 195 -17.65 -3.90 -16.00
CA GLY A 195 -17.73 -4.20 -17.42
C GLY A 195 -19.14 -3.99 -17.93
N SER A 196 -19.27 -3.75 -19.23
CA SER A 196 -20.56 -3.62 -19.90
C SER A 196 -20.56 -4.42 -21.20
N SER A 197 -21.74 -4.84 -21.64
CA SER A 197 -21.90 -5.64 -22.85
C SER A 197 -23.29 -5.53 -23.46
N SER A 198 -23.43 -6.08 -24.67
CA SER A 198 -24.73 -6.24 -25.34
C SER A 198 -25.75 -7.04 -24.52
N HIS A 199 -25.30 -7.87 -23.57
CA HIS A 199 -26.16 -8.68 -22.70
C HIS A 199 -26.37 -8.06 -21.31
N GLY A 200 -25.92 -6.81 -21.10
CA GLY A 200 -26.05 -6.07 -19.85
C GLY A 200 -24.72 -5.84 -19.11
N ASN A 201 -24.84 -5.27 -17.92
CA ASN A 201 -23.71 -4.88 -17.08
C ASN A 201 -23.12 -6.09 -16.33
N MET A 202 -21.79 -6.09 -16.21
CA MET A 202 -21.05 -7.03 -15.38
C MET A 202 -21.24 -6.68 -13.90
N ARG A 203 -21.27 -7.69 -13.03
CA ARG A 203 -21.19 -7.48 -11.58
C ARG A 203 -19.82 -6.91 -11.22
N ALA A 204 -19.79 -5.67 -10.73
CA ALA A 204 -18.56 -5.02 -10.27
C ALA A 204 -17.95 -5.77 -9.07
N ALA A 205 -16.62 -5.77 -9.01
CA ALA A 205 -15.85 -6.30 -7.90
C ALA A 205 -14.94 -5.21 -7.33
N TYR A 206 -14.92 -5.07 -6.01
CA TYR A 206 -14.20 -4.00 -5.31
C TYR A 206 -13.13 -4.60 -4.38
N PHE A 207 -11.94 -4.02 -4.43
CA PHE A 207 -10.79 -4.44 -3.65
C PHE A 207 -10.06 -3.22 -3.08
N THR A 208 -9.53 -3.36 -1.88
CA THR A 208 -8.67 -2.36 -1.24
C THR A 208 -7.36 -3.03 -0.87
N TYR A 209 -6.25 -2.42 -1.28
CA TYR A 209 -4.90 -2.87 -0.98
C TYR A 209 -4.09 -1.74 -0.36
N GLU A 210 -3.11 -2.10 0.45
CA GLU A 210 -2.03 -1.21 0.85
C GLU A 210 -0.75 -1.72 0.21
N LEU A 211 -0.08 -0.88 -0.57
CA LEU A 211 1.01 -1.31 -1.47
C LEU A 211 2.18 -1.95 -0.72
N GLN A 212 2.52 -1.44 0.46
CA GLN A 212 3.59 -2.00 1.30
C GLN A 212 3.29 -3.45 1.71
N ASN A 213 2.02 -3.81 1.81
CA ASN A 213 1.56 -5.15 2.20
C ASN A 213 1.47 -6.12 1.01
N ILE A 214 1.69 -5.67 -0.23
CA ILE A 214 1.67 -6.53 -1.42
C ILE A 214 2.98 -6.45 -2.23
N GLY A 215 4.05 -6.02 -1.58
CA GLY A 215 5.39 -5.94 -2.17
C GLY A 215 5.94 -7.30 -2.60
N LYS A 216 6.62 -7.33 -3.75
CA LYS A 216 7.43 -8.46 -4.18
C LYS A 216 8.74 -7.97 -4.77
N GLU A 217 9.85 -8.42 -4.22
CA GLU A 217 11.18 -7.90 -4.54
C GLU A 217 11.99 -8.90 -5.36
N ASP A 218 12.68 -8.40 -6.37
CA ASP A 218 13.71 -9.17 -7.07
C ASP A 218 15.05 -8.97 -6.35
N LEU A 219 15.84 -10.05 -6.28
CA LEU A 219 17.17 -10.05 -5.65
C LEU A 219 18.28 -9.98 -6.70
N ILE A 220 19.30 -9.18 -6.40
CA ILE A 220 20.59 -9.15 -7.11
C ILE A 220 21.65 -9.77 -6.20
N LEU A 221 22.35 -10.77 -6.74
CA LEU A 221 23.42 -11.47 -6.06
C LEU A 221 24.79 -10.93 -6.49
N PHE A 222 25.63 -10.57 -5.53
CA PHE A 222 27.02 -10.15 -5.75
C PHE A 222 27.98 -11.14 -5.10
N PHE A 223 29.12 -11.41 -5.73
CA PHE A 223 30.07 -12.36 -5.18
C PHE A 223 31.51 -11.89 -5.26
N CYS A 224 32.23 -11.99 -4.14
CA CYS A 224 33.66 -11.67 -4.06
C CYS A 224 34.50 -12.93 -3.72
N LEU A 225 35.20 -13.44 -4.73
CA LEU A 225 36.00 -14.68 -4.68
C LEU A 225 37.19 -14.64 -3.71
N PHE A 226 37.74 -13.46 -3.42
CA PHE A 226 39.01 -13.34 -2.69
C PHE A 226 38.92 -13.67 -1.20
N LEU A 227 37.74 -13.62 -0.60
CA LEU A 227 37.54 -13.83 0.85
C LEU A 227 36.42 -14.80 1.21
N ILE A 228 35.81 -15.48 0.22
CA ILE A 228 34.56 -16.26 0.40
C ILE A 228 33.50 -15.38 1.09
N HIS A 229 33.26 -14.20 0.50
CA HIS A 229 32.23 -13.28 0.98
C HIS A 229 31.02 -13.37 0.05
N LEU A 230 29.90 -13.83 0.61
CA LEU A 230 28.60 -13.87 -0.05
C LEU A 230 27.86 -12.57 0.28
N GLU A 231 27.53 -11.78 -0.75
CA GLU A 231 26.79 -10.54 -0.60
C GLU A 231 25.55 -10.57 -1.51
N TRP A 232 24.46 -10.00 -1.04
CA TRP A 232 23.25 -9.88 -1.83
C TRP A 232 22.57 -8.56 -1.52
N SER A 233 21.79 -8.10 -2.49
CA SER A 233 21.04 -6.86 -2.40
C SER A 233 19.72 -7.02 -3.13
N VAL A 234 18.77 -6.15 -2.82
CA VAL A 234 17.54 -6.03 -3.62
C VAL A 234 17.83 -5.27 -4.91
N ALA A 235 17.13 -5.61 -5.97
CA ALA A 235 17.25 -4.92 -7.26
C ALA A 235 16.87 -3.43 -7.17
N SER A 236 16.00 -3.09 -6.22
CA SER A 236 15.52 -1.74 -5.99
C SER A 236 16.11 -1.16 -4.70
N PHE A 237 16.92 -0.10 -4.83
CA PHE A 237 17.47 0.66 -3.71
C PHE A 237 16.40 1.42 -2.90
N LYS A 238 15.12 1.33 -3.28
CA LYS A 238 14.02 2.01 -2.59
C LYS A 238 13.63 1.33 -1.27
N ILE A 239 14.17 0.15 -0.99
CA ILE A 239 13.82 -0.62 0.21
C ILE A 239 14.98 -0.54 1.21
N PRO A 240 14.74 -0.02 2.43
CA PRO A 240 15.76 -0.03 3.47
C PRO A 240 16.15 -1.46 3.86
N HIS A 241 17.44 -1.72 4.05
CA HIS A 241 17.94 -3.05 4.43
C HIS A 241 17.30 -3.60 5.71
N HIS A 242 16.97 -2.73 6.68
CA HIS A 242 16.34 -3.12 7.94
C HIS A 242 14.88 -3.58 7.79
N CYS A 243 14.27 -3.41 6.62
CA CYS A 243 12.92 -3.91 6.31
C CYS A 243 12.92 -5.33 5.73
N LEU A 244 14.09 -5.93 5.47
CA LEU A 244 14.18 -7.19 4.73
C LEU A 244 14.56 -8.35 5.64
N GLU A 245 13.81 -9.44 5.53
CA GLU A 245 14.15 -10.77 6.05
C GLU A 245 14.56 -11.68 4.89
N TYR A 246 15.56 -12.52 5.12
CA TYR A 246 16.10 -13.41 4.09
C TYR A 246 16.03 -14.87 4.51
N GLU A 247 15.86 -15.73 3.52
CA GLU A 247 15.98 -17.18 3.66
C GLU A 247 16.93 -17.69 2.59
N ALA A 248 17.99 -18.39 3.02
CA ALA A 248 18.98 -18.99 2.14
C ALA A 248 18.98 -20.51 2.33
N ILE A 249 18.98 -21.23 1.21
CA ILE A 249 19.14 -22.69 1.18
C ILE A 249 20.47 -23.01 0.51
N PHE A 250 21.21 -23.93 1.12
CA PHE A 250 22.46 -24.47 0.62
C PHE A 250 22.26 -25.95 0.24
N THR A 251 23.03 -26.45 -0.72
CA THR A 251 22.91 -27.84 -1.18
C THR A 251 23.40 -28.90 -0.19
N ASP A 252 24.18 -28.53 0.83
CA ASP A 252 24.56 -29.43 1.93
C ASP A 252 23.84 -28.99 3.22
N GLU A 253 22.88 -29.79 3.67
CA GLU A 253 22.06 -29.55 4.87
C GLU A 253 22.84 -29.64 6.20
N THR A 254 24.14 -29.94 6.15
CA THR A 254 24.99 -30.16 7.32
C THR A 254 25.82 -28.92 7.67
N LYS A 255 25.27 -28.08 8.56
CA LYS A 255 26.00 -27.11 9.40
C LYS A 255 27.17 -26.41 8.71
N ILE A 256 26.89 -25.43 7.84
CA ILE A 256 27.85 -24.37 7.59
C ILE A 256 27.83 -23.45 8.81
N SER A 257 28.49 -23.87 9.89
CA SER A 257 29.12 -22.89 10.76
C SER A 257 30.19 -22.22 9.90
N LEU A 258 30.20 -20.88 9.89
CA LEU A 258 31.13 -20.01 9.14
C LEU A 258 32.64 -20.30 9.36
N PHE A 259 32.99 -21.34 10.11
CA PHE A 259 34.33 -21.70 10.54
C PHE A 259 34.92 -22.98 9.89
N ASN A 260 34.19 -23.72 9.04
CA ASN A 260 34.73 -24.94 8.39
C ASN A 260 34.67 -24.90 6.86
N LEU A 261 35.22 -23.83 6.26
CA LEU A 261 35.28 -23.61 4.80
C LEU A 261 36.37 -24.44 4.06
N ARG A 262 36.98 -25.47 4.68
CA ARG A 262 38.11 -26.22 4.06
C ARG A 262 37.72 -27.47 3.25
N GLN A 263 36.50 -27.99 3.35
CA GLN A 263 36.16 -29.35 2.87
C GLN A 263 35.06 -29.44 1.80
N TRP A 264 34.71 -28.34 1.12
CA TRP A 264 33.63 -28.37 0.14
C TRP A 264 34.15 -28.51 -1.30
N ASN A 265 33.54 -29.40 -2.09
CA ASN A 265 33.86 -29.60 -3.51
C ASN A 265 33.04 -28.65 -4.40
N SER A 266 31.78 -28.42 -4.04
CA SER A 266 30.92 -27.42 -4.65
C SER A 266 29.82 -26.96 -3.68
N LEU A 267 29.59 -25.66 -3.57
CA LEU A 267 28.56 -25.06 -2.72
C LEU A 267 27.61 -24.32 -3.65
N CYS A 268 26.38 -24.81 -3.72
CA CYS A 268 25.32 -24.07 -4.37
C CYS A 268 24.41 -23.48 -3.30
N PHE A 269 23.99 -22.25 -3.53
CA PHE A 269 22.99 -21.61 -2.69
C PHE A 269 21.98 -20.87 -3.55
N ARG A 270 20.81 -20.66 -2.97
CA ARG A 270 19.79 -19.75 -3.47
C ARG A 270 19.16 -19.03 -2.29
N ILE A 271 18.69 -17.83 -2.55
CA ILE A 271 18.17 -16.95 -1.53
C ILE A 271 16.84 -16.37 -1.99
N ARG A 272 15.98 -16.08 -1.03
CA ARG A 272 14.78 -15.27 -1.22
C ARG A 272 14.66 -14.27 -0.09
N SER A 273 13.87 -13.23 -0.31
CA SER A 273 13.61 -12.18 0.67
C SER A 273 12.13 -11.96 0.85
N LYS A 274 11.77 -11.31 1.96
CA LYS A 274 10.46 -10.74 2.19
C LYS A 274 10.60 -9.46 3.00
N ILE A 275 9.57 -8.64 2.99
CA ILE A 275 9.45 -7.51 3.93
C ILE A 275 9.10 -8.05 5.31
N ASN A 276 9.75 -7.53 6.34
CA ASN A 276 9.48 -7.89 7.73
C ASN A 276 8.27 -7.15 8.32
N MET A 277 7.79 -7.67 9.45
CA MET A 277 6.60 -7.15 10.13
C MET A 277 6.71 -5.69 10.62
N TYR A 278 7.91 -5.13 10.68
CA TYR A 278 8.10 -3.73 11.10
C TYR A 278 7.83 -2.74 9.96
N CYS A 279 7.87 -3.20 8.71
CA CYS A 279 7.68 -2.36 7.53
C CYS A 279 6.41 -2.72 6.72
N ALA A 280 5.86 -3.92 6.88
CA ALA A 280 4.60 -4.35 6.27
C ALA A 280 3.92 -5.47 7.06
N ASP A 281 2.60 -5.55 7.00
CA ASP A 281 1.78 -6.54 7.73
C ASP A 281 1.69 -7.91 7.04
N ASN A 282 2.34 -8.09 5.88
CA ASN A 282 2.20 -9.29 5.07
C ASN A 282 3.49 -10.12 4.97
N ASN A 283 3.33 -11.40 4.68
CA ASN A 283 4.39 -12.41 4.68
C ASN A 283 4.60 -12.99 3.26
N ILE A 284 4.66 -12.13 2.24
CA ILE A 284 4.90 -12.53 0.85
C ILE A 284 6.40 -12.69 0.64
N TRP A 285 6.81 -13.90 0.22
CA TRP A 285 8.17 -14.16 -0.21
C TRP A 285 8.39 -13.77 -1.67
N SER A 286 9.58 -13.27 -1.97
CA SER A 286 10.09 -13.21 -3.33
C SER A 286 10.14 -14.60 -3.95
N ASP A 287 10.25 -14.64 -5.28
CA ASP A 287 10.69 -15.86 -5.92
C ASP A 287 12.12 -16.19 -5.47
N TRP A 288 12.47 -17.48 -5.52
CA TRP A 288 13.83 -17.90 -5.27
C TRP A 288 14.76 -17.31 -6.32
N SER A 289 15.94 -16.85 -5.88
CA SER A 289 17.02 -16.58 -6.81
C SER A 289 17.38 -17.84 -7.62
N PRO A 290 17.96 -17.69 -8.81
CA PRO A 290 18.64 -18.79 -9.47
C PRO A 290 19.67 -19.45 -8.53
N TRP A 291 19.98 -20.72 -8.81
CA TRP A 291 21.05 -21.42 -8.10
C TRP A 291 22.40 -20.80 -8.48
N ASN A 292 23.12 -20.32 -7.46
CA ASN A 292 24.50 -19.85 -7.61
C ASN A 292 25.45 -20.89 -7.04
N CYS A 293 26.21 -21.54 -7.91
CA CYS A 293 27.11 -22.63 -7.57
C CYS A 293 28.58 -22.19 -7.64
N MET A 294 29.34 -22.57 -6.64
CA MET A 294 30.79 -22.45 -6.61
C MET A 294 31.42 -23.83 -6.76
N LEU A 295 32.48 -23.92 -7.56
CA LEU A 295 33.34 -25.10 -7.68
C LEU A 295 34.66 -24.78 -6.99
N LYS A 296 35.20 -25.72 -6.21
CA LYS A 296 36.57 -25.60 -5.71
C LYS A 296 37.52 -25.61 -6.90
N LYS A 297 38.03 -24.44 -7.32
CA LYS A 297 39.19 -24.41 -8.20
C LYS A 297 40.35 -25.02 -7.44
N GLY A 298 40.97 -26.06 -8.01
CA GLY A 298 42.26 -26.56 -7.55
C GLY A 298 43.32 -25.44 -7.61
N PRO A 299 44.55 -25.69 -7.15
CA PRO A 299 45.63 -24.72 -7.26
C PRO A 299 46.03 -24.56 -8.73
N ASP A 300 45.24 -23.80 -9.49
CA ASP A 300 45.68 -23.27 -10.76
C ASP A 300 46.77 -22.27 -10.43
N LYS A 301 48.00 -22.65 -10.82
CA LYS A 301 49.16 -21.78 -10.82
C LYS A 301 48.73 -20.40 -11.32
N PHE A 302 48.90 -19.39 -10.48
CA PHE A 302 48.82 -18.00 -10.89
C PHE A 302 49.82 -17.76 -12.01
N LEU A 303 49.38 -17.84 -13.25
CA LEU A 303 49.92 -17.04 -14.32
C LEU A 303 49.16 -15.71 -14.26
N PRO A 304 49.81 -14.58 -13.94
CA PRO A 304 49.17 -13.29 -13.99
C PRO A 304 48.95 -12.96 -15.47
N VAL A 305 47.82 -13.37 -16.02
CA VAL A 305 47.35 -12.78 -17.28
C VAL A 305 46.78 -11.42 -16.90
N LEU A 306 47.66 -10.42 -16.83
CA LEU A 306 47.30 -9.03 -16.95
C LEU A 306 46.37 -8.90 -18.17
N PRO A 307 45.19 -8.26 -18.07
CA PRO A 307 44.42 -7.94 -19.26
C PRO A 307 45.18 -6.86 -20.01
N LEU A 308 45.98 -7.25 -21.00
CA LEU A 308 46.73 -6.36 -21.89
C LEU A 308 45.83 -5.55 -22.84
N LYS A 309 44.55 -5.32 -22.47
CA LYS A 309 43.53 -4.68 -23.31
C LYS A 309 42.87 -3.44 -22.70
N VAL A 310 43.37 -2.91 -21.58
CA VAL A 310 42.85 -1.64 -21.01
C VAL A 310 43.85 -0.47 -21.05
N PHE A 311 45.13 -0.71 -21.35
CA PHE A 311 46.13 0.37 -21.40
C PHE A 311 46.28 1.12 -22.74
N ILE A 312 45.48 0.81 -23.76
CA ILE A 312 45.59 1.48 -25.08
C ILE A 312 44.58 2.63 -25.26
N TYR A 313 43.60 2.82 -24.36
CA TYR A 313 42.61 3.89 -24.52
C TYR A 313 42.76 5.11 -23.59
N ILE A 314 43.83 5.18 -22.78
CA ILE A 314 44.12 6.35 -21.91
C ILE A 314 45.47 6.99 -22.29
N ARG A 315 45.76 7.09 -23.58
CA ARG A 315 46.90 7.90 -24.08
C ARG A 315 46.60 8.82 -25.27
N PHE A 316 45.33 9.02 -25.64
CA PHE A 316 44.99 9.89 -26.78
C PHE A 316 43.95 11.00 -26.53
N THR A 317 43.53 11.24 -25.29
CA THR A 317 42.61 12.36 -24.97
C THR A 317 43.14 13.40 -23.99
N PHE A 318 44.38 13.28 -23.51
CA PHE A 318 44.98 14.27 -22.61
C PHE A 318 45.97 15.26 -23.25
N SER A 319 46.10 15.26 -24.58
CA SER A 319 47.03 16.16 -25.30
C SER A 319 46.37 17.21 -26.19
N LEU A 320 45.04 17.41 -26.12
CA LEU A 320 44.35 18.37 -27.02
C LEU A 320 43.37 19.36 -26.36
N THR A 321 43.24 19.39 -25.03
CA THR A 321 42.35 20.34 -24.34
C THR A 321 43.06 21.41 -23.49
N VAL A 322 44.39 21.50 -23.54
CA VAL A 322 45.16 22.50 -22.76
C VAL A 322 45.56 23.76 -23.56
N ILE A 323 45.21 23.87 -24.85
CA ILE A 323 45.70 24.99 -25.70
C ILE A 323 44.65 26.08 -26.02
N CYS A 324 43.39 25.99 -25.58
CA CYS A 324 42.43 27.08 -25.84
C CYS A 324 41.48 27.34 -24.68
N LYS A 325 41.94 28.16 -23.72
CA LYS A 325 41.17 29.22 -23.04
C LYS A 325 42.05 29.96 -22.02
N ILE A 326 43.15 30.53 -22.52
CA ILE A 326 43.77 31.72 -21.93
C ILE A 326 43.35 32.86 -22.85
N HIS A 327 42.30 33.59 -22.48
CA HIS A 327 42.09 35.02 -22.78
C HIS A 327 40.66 35.46 -22.38
N SER A 328 40.58 36.71 -21.90
CA SER A 328 39.45 37.50 -21.35
C SER A 328 39.21 37.33 -19.84
N TRP A 329 39.86 38.13 -18.97
CA TRP A 329 39.58 39.54 -18.59
C TRP A 329 38.20 39.68 -17.92
N GLU A 330 38.12 39.84 -16.60
CA GLU A 330 38.29 41.06 -15.76
C GLU A 330 36.94 41.67 -15.36
N CYS A 331 36.85 42.03 -14.07
CA CYS A 331 35.95 42.95 -13.33
C CYS A 331 35.64 42.30 -11.98
N VAL A 332 36.38 42.52 -10.88
CA VAL A 332 36.63 43.76 -10.09
C VAL A 332 35.36 44.47 -9.61
N SER A 333 35.05 44.34 -8.32
CA SER A 333 35.00 45.42 -7.29
C SER A 333 34.18 44.94 -6.07
N LYS A 334 34.79 44.89 -4.87
CA LYS A 334 34.71 45.88 -3.76
C LYS A 334 33.24 46.13 -3.33
N THR A 335 32.84 45.87 -2.09
CA THR A 335 33.39 46.30 -0.79
C THR A 335 32.82 45.44 0.31
#